data_AF-A0A645JGE8-F1
#
_entry.id   AF-A0A645JGE8-F1
#
_cell.length_a   1.000
_cell.length_b   1.000
_cell.length_c   1.000
_cell.angle_alpha   90.00
_cell.angle_beta   90.00
_cell.angle_gamma   90.00
#
_symmetry.space_group_name_H-M   'P 1'
#
loop_
_entity.id
_entity.type
_entity.pdbx_description
1 polymer ?
#
loop_
_entity_poly.entity_id
_entity_poly.type
_entity_poly.pdbx_seq_one_letter_code
_entity_poly.pdbx_strand_id
1 'polypeptide(L)'
;MMVVITDAPVTARNLERIAKRAFMGMARTGGIASNGSGDYVIAMSVAPENLLDESKPFYTPKELQNDSMSPLFMATIEATEEALLNSLFAAKTIKGINNKEVQRLPVEKIIK
;
A
#
# COMPACT_ATOMS: atom_id res chain seq x y z
N MET A 1 4.28 3.61 -6.86
CA MET A 1 2.84 3.78 -6.53
C MET A 1 2.38 2.61 -5.67
N MET A 2 1.72 2.89 -4.56
CA MET A 2 1.15 1.90 -3.64
C MET A 2 -0.34 2.19 -3.46
N VAL A 3 -1.17 1.14 -3.40
CA VAL A 3 -2.62 1.26 -3.18
C VAL A 3 -2.99 0.44 -1.96
N VAL A 4 -3.57 1.08 -0.95
CA VAL A 4 -3.99 0.45 0.31
C VAL A 4 -5.52 0.44 0.37
N ILE A 5 -6.10 -0.74 0.58
CA ILE A 5 -7.55 -0.92 0.68
C ILE A 5 -7.84 -1.61 2.01
N THR A 6 -8.82 -1.12 2.74
CA THR A 6 -9.28 -1.71 4.01
C THR A 6 -10.80 -1.71 4.09
N ASP A 7 -11.37 -2.67 4.79
CA ASP A 7 -12.79 -2.72 5.16
C ASP A 7 -13.07 -2.05 6.52
N ALA A 8 -12.05 -1.51 7.19
CA ALA A 8 -12.22 -0.79 8.44
C ALA A 8 -13.01 0.52 8.23
N PRO A 9 -13.96 0.87 9.13
CA PRO A 9 -14.73 2.10 9.04
C PRO A 9 -13.85 3.30 9.42
N VAL A 10 -13.24 3.92 8.41
CA VAL A 10 -12.37 5.10 8.55
C VAL A 10 -12.70 6.14 7.48
N THR A 11 -12.49 7.40 7.83
CA THR A 11 -12.70 8.58 6.99
C THR A 11 -11.37 9.17 6.52
N ALA A 12 -11.43 10.21 5.69
CA ALA A 12 -10.29 10.78 4.98
C ALA A 12 -9.05 11.04 5.85
N ARG A 13 -9.23 11.60 7.06
CA ARG A 13 -8.12 11.91 7.97
C ARG A 13 -7.34 10.65 8.38
N ASN A 14 -8.04 9.57 8.70
CA ASN A 14 -7.39 8.32 9.12
C ASN A 14 -6.88 7.52 7.92
N LEU A 15 -7.53 7.62 6.75
CA LEU A 15 -7.00 7.09 5.49
C LEU A 15 -5.68 7.76 5.09
N GLU A 16 -5.51 9.07 5.29
CA GLU A 16 -4.23 9.75 5.04
C GLU A 16 -3.13 9.23 6.00
N ARG A 17 -3.49 8.98 7.27
CA ARG A 17 -2.55 8.39 8.25
C ARG A 17 -2.14 6.99 7.85
N ILE A 18 -3.09 6.16 7.38
CA ILE A 18 -2.85 4.84 6.81
C ILE A 18 -1.90 4.94 5.61
N ALA A 19 -2.19 5.82 4.64
CA ALA A 19 -1.37 6.00 3.44
C ALA A 19 0.10 6.31 3.79
N LYS A 20 0.34 7.16 4.80
CA LYS A 20 1.71 7.47 5.27
C LYS A 20 2.47 6.26 5.80
N ARG A 21 1.78 5.20 6.26
CA ARG A 21 2.43 3.97 6.77
C ARG A 21 2.94 3.06 5.67
N ALA A 22 2.40 3.14 4.46
CA ALA A 22 2.94 2.37 3.33
C ALA A 22 4.40 2.73 3.04
N PHE A 23 4.79 4.01 3.19
CA PHE A 23 6.18 4.44 3.07
C PHE A 23 7.12 3.75 4.07
N MET A 24 6.65 3.41 5.28
CA MET A 24 7.46 2.69 6.25
C MET A 24 7.70 1.24 5.82
N GLY A 25 6.70 0.58 5.22
CA GLY A 25 6.88 -0.74 4.60
C GLY A 25 7.88 -0.70 3.44
N MET A 26 7.79 0.33 2.58
CA MET A 26 8.76 0.58 1.52
C MET A 26 10.18 0.83 2.05
N ALA A 27 10.32 1.56 3.16
CA ALA A 27 11.61 1.79 3.78
C ALA A 27 12.24 0.49 4.31
N ARG A 28 11.43 -0.46 4.82
CA ARG A 28 11.92 -1.78 5.26
C ARG A 28 12.52 -2.62 4.12
N THR A 29 12.11 -2.38 2.88
CA THR A 29 12.69 -3.01 1.69
C THR A 29 13.86 -2.22 1.09
N GLY A 30 14.33 -1.15 1.75
CA GLY A 30 15.45 -0.32 1.30
C GLY A 30 15.09 0.84 0.37
N GLY A 31 13.80 1.16 0.20
CA GLY A 31 13.37 2.30 -0.59
C GLY A 31 13.62 3.63 0.13
N ILE A 32 14.36 4.54 -0.50
CA ILE A 32 14.76 5.83 0.09
C ILE A 32 14.03 7.06 -0.46
N ALA A 33 13.03 6.86 -1.33
CA ALA A 33 12.36 7.94 -2.05
C ALA A 33 13.37 8.89 -2.74
N SER A 34 14.20 8.33 -3.63
CA SER A 34 15.24 9.10 -4.33
C SER A 34 14.64 10.22 -5.19
N ASN A 35 15.44 11.24 -5.55
CA ASN A 35 14.95 12.44 -6.26
C ASN A 35 14.16 12.14 -7.55
N GLY A 36 14.51 11.06 -8.26
CA GLY A 36 13.81 10.65 -9.49
C GLY A 36 12.64 9.68 -9.26
N SER A 37 12.35 9.31 -8.02
CA SER A 37 11.35 8.31 -7.66
C SER A 37 9.97 8.93 -7.51
N GLY A 38 8.99 8.39 -8.25
CA GLY A 38 7.58 8.78 -8.19
C GLY A 38 6.80 7.98 -7.15
N ASP A 39 7.08 8.19 -5.87
CA ASP A 39 6.47 7.43 -4.78
C ASP A 39 5.20 8.10 -4.25
N TYR A 40 4.06 7.48 -4.57
CA TYR A 40 2.73 7.94 -4.17
C TYR A 40 1.95 6.79 -3.54
N VAL A 41 1.05 7.13 -2.62
CA VAL A 41 0.15 6.19 -1.95
C VAL A 41 -1.28 6.68 -2.09
N ILE A 42 -2.18 5.77 -2.47
CA ILE A 42 -3.63 5.99 -2.42
C ILE A 42 -4.19 5.02 -1.37
N ALA A 43 -4.94 5.53 -0.40
CA ALA A 43 -5.63 4.70 0.59
C ALA A 43 -7.14 4.91 0.49
N MET A 44 -7.91 3.83 0.51
CA MET A 44 -9.37 3.87 0.50
C MET A 44 -9.97 2.85 1.48
N SER A 45 -11.16 3.14 1.98
CA SER A 45 -11.97 2.20 2.76
C SER A 45 -13.17 1.75 1.94
N VAL A 46 -13.50 0.47 2.04
CA VAL A 46 -14.70 -0.17 1.47
C VAL A 46 -15.72 -0.54 2.55
N ALA A 47 -15.60 0.05 3.75
CA ALA A 47 -16.53 -0.18 4.85
C ALA A 47 -17.98 0.15 4.43
N PRO A 48 -18.92 -0.80 4.50
CA PRO A 48 -20.31 -0.57 4.10
C PRO A 48 -20.98 0.60 4.83
N GLU A 49 -20.61 0.85 6.09
CA GLU A 49 -21.15 1.95 6.90
C GLU A 49 -20.79 3.34 6.37
N ASN A 50 -19.79 3.45 5.51
CA ASN A 50 -19.27 4.71 4.95
C ASN A 50 -19.56 4.86 3.45
N LEU A 51 -20.31 3.94 2.84
CA LEU A 51 -20.77 4.11 1.48
C LEU A 51 -21.81 5.24 1.41
N LEU A 52 -21.71 6.06 0.37
CA LEU A 52 -22.64 7.17 0.16
C LEU A 52 -24.02 6.65 -0.24
N ASP A 53 -25.04 7.20 0.42
CA ASP A 53 -26.45 6.99 0.08
C ASP A 53 -26.99 8.32 -0.50
N GLU A 54 -27.07 8.39 -1.83
CA GLU A 54 -27.49 9.58 -2.56
C GLU A 54 -28.96 9.99 -2.28
N SER A 55 -29.75 9.09 -1.67
CA SER A 55 -31.12 9.42 -1.25
C SER A 55 -31.18 10.28 0.02
N LYS A 56 -30.06 10.38 0.76
CA LYS A 56 -29.97 11.12 2.01
C LYS A 56 -29.25 12.45 1.81
N PRO A 57 -29.77 13.56 2.38
CA PRO A 57 -29.12 14.87 2.28
C PRO A 57 -27.87 15.00 3.17
N PHE A 58 -27.66 14.09 4.12
CA PHE A 58 -26.55 14.12 5.07
C PHE A 58 -25.76 12.82 5.06
N TYR A 59 -24.44 12.94 5.14
CA TYR A 59 -23.52 11.82 5.31
C TYR A 59 -23.11 11.68 6.78
N THR A 60 -23.36 10.51 7.38
CA THR A 60 -23.01 10.22 8.78
C THR A 60 -22.11 8.98 8.83
N PRO A 61 -20.78 9.14 8.68
CA PRO A 61 -19.86 8.02 8.68
C PRO A 61 -19.66 7.41 10.07
N LYS A 62 -19.27 6.13 10.08
CA LYS A 62 -18.64 5.47 11.21
C LYS A 62 -17.12 5.66 11.13
N GLU A 63 -16.52 6.00 12.26
CA GLU A 63 -15.09 6.26 12.36
C GLU A 63 -14.49 5.45 13.50
N LEU A 64 -13.44 4.69 13.19
CA LEU A 64 -12.62 4.02 14.17
C LEU A 64 -11.89 5.04 15.05
N GLN A 65 -11.95 4.84 16.36
CA GLN A 65 -11.25 5.70 17.32
C GLN A 65 -9.73 5.64 17.12
N ASN A 66 -9.06 6.76 17.39
CA ASN A 66 -7.62 6.89 17.13
C ASN A 66 -6.77 5.88 17.89
N ASP A 67 -7.14 5.52 19.11
CA ASP A 67 -6.40 4.59 19.95
C ASP A 67 -6.43 3.16 19.40
N SER A 68 -7.42 2.85 18.56
CA SER A 68 -7.56 1.56 17.87
C SER A 68 -6.91 1.53 16.48
N MET A 69 -6.20 2.58 16.06
CA MET A 69 -5.61 2.65 14.71
C MET A 69 -4.28 1.91 14.56
N SER A 70 -3.55 1.66 15.65
CA SER A 70 -2.22 1.05 15.60
C SER A 70 -2.17 -0.29 14.86
N PRO A 71 -3.14 -1.21 15.03
CA PRO A 71 -3.18 -2.44 14.24
C PRO A 71 -3.29 -2.20 12.72
N LEU A 72 -4.11 -1.23 12.28
CA LEU A 72 -4.22 -0.87 10.86
C LEU A 72 -2.91 -0.29 10.31
N PHE A 73 -2.19 0.48 11.14
CA PHE A 73 -0.88 0.99 10.76
C PHE A 73 0.14 -0.12 10.59
N MET A 74 0.22 -1.07 11.54
CA MET A 74 1.12 -2.21 11.43
C MET A 74 0.79 -3.07 10.21
N ALA A 75 -0.49 -3.40 10.03
CA ALA A 75 -0.96 -4.17 8.87
C ALA A 75 -0.60 -3.49 7.54
N THR A 76 -0.72 -2.16 7.47
CA THR A 76 -0.32 -1.41 6.26
C THR A 76 1.19 -1.50 6.00
N ILE A 77 2.01 -1.45 7.04
CA ILE A 77 3.48 -1.56 6.93
C ILE A 77 3.84 -2.96 6.40
N GLU A 78 3.34 -4.00 7.07
CA GLU A 78 3.63 -5.40 6.73
C GLU A 78 3.13 -5.75 5.33
N ALA A 79 1.89 -5.39 5.00
CA ALA A 79 1.33 -5.66 3.68
C ALA A 79 2.11 -4.94 2.56
N THR A 80 2.60 -3.72 2.81
CA THR A 80 3.38 -2.99 1.81
C THR A 80 4.76 -3.61 1.60
N GLU A 81 5.46 -3.97 2.68
CA GLU A 81 6.75 -4.66 2.62
C GLU A 81 6.62 -5.99 1.86
N GLU A 82 5.64 -6.81 2.23
CA GLU A 82 5.43 -8.11 1.59
C GLU A 82 4.99 -7.97 0.12
N ALA A 83 4.14 -7.00 -0.22
CA ALA A 83 3.75 -6.76 -1.61
C ALA A 83 4.94 -6.38 -2.50
N LEU A 84 5.87 -5.56 -1.99
CA LEU A 84 7.11 -5.20 -2.71
C LEU A 84 8.01 -6.42 -2.90
N LEU A 85 8.21 -7.24 -1.86
CA LEU A 85 8.97 -8.48 -1.97
C LEU A 85 8.32 -9.45 -2.97
N ASN A 86 7.01 -9.67 -2.87
CA ASN A 86 6.25 -10.52 -3.77
C ASN A 86 6.39 -10.08 -5.23
N SER A 87 6.43 -8.77 -5.50
CA SER A 87 6.64 -8.25 -6.85
C SER A 87 7.99 -8.69 -7.45
N LEU A 88 9.05 -8.74 -6.64
CA LEU A 88 10.38 -9.18 -7.08
C LEU A 88 10.44 -10.69 -7.29
N PHE A 89 9.82 -11.46 -6.40
CA PHE A 89 9.77 -12.93 -6.50
C PHE A 89 8.89 -13.41 -7.66
N ALA A 90 7.81 -12.67 -7.98
CA ALA A 90 6.93 -12.98 -9.10
C ALA A 90 7.46 -12.48 -10.46
N ALA A 91 8.44 -11.59 -10.46
CA ALA A 91 8.99 -11.01 -11.69
C ALA A 91 9.64 -12.07 -12.60
N LYS A 92 9.55 -11.83 -13.92
CA LYS A 92 10.20 -12.65 -14.95
C LYS A 92 11.28 -11.83 -15.66
N THR A 93 12.29 -12.51 -16.20
CA THR A 93 13.27 -11.86 -17.09
C THR A 93 12.55 -11.32 -18.32
N ILE A 94 12.79 -10.05 -18.66
CA ILE A 94 12.18 -9.38 -19.81
C ILE A 94 13.24 -8.75 -20.71
N LYS A 95 12.95 -8.69 -22.01
CA LYS A 95 13.70 -7.89 -22.99
C LYS A 95 12.86 -6.68 -23.38
N GLY A 96 13.41 -5.50 -23.15
CA GLY A 96 12.81 -4.22 -23.48
C GLY A 96 13.38 -3.61 -24.76
N ILE A 97 13.10 -2.31 -24.94
CA ILE A 97 13.61 -1.51 -26.06
C ILE A 97 15.15 -1.52 -26.11
N ASN A 98 15.72 -1.37 -27.30
CA ASN A 98 17.17 -1.32 -27.55
C ASN A 98 17.93 -2.55 -27.02
N ASN A 99 17.29 -3.74 -27.05
CA ASN A 99 17.84 -4.99 -26.53
C ASN A 99 18.25 -4.93 -25.05
N LYS A 100 17.69 -4.01 -24.26
CA LYS A 100 17.93 -3.97 -22.82
C LYS A 100 17.22 -5.14 -22.15
N GLU A 101 17.99 -6.02 -21.53
CA GLU A 101 17.47 -7.14 -20.76
C GLU A 101 17.48 -6.83 -19.26
N VAL A 102 16.37 -7.10 -18.58
CA VAL A 102 16.25 -7.00 -17.13
C VAL A 102 15.98 -8.39 -16.58
N GLN A 103 16.90 -8.88 -15.75
CA GLN A 103 16.82 -10.22 -15.16
C GLN A 103 15.85 -10.23 -13.98
N ARG A 104 15.14 -11.35 -13.81
CA ARG A 104 14.41 -11.62 -12.57
C ARG A 104 15.35 -11.78 -11.38
N LEU A 105 14.78 -11.67 -10.19
CA LEU A 105 15.46 -12.00 -8.94
C LEU A 105 15.95 -13.47 -8.97
N PRO A 106 17.20 -13.78 -8.55
CA PRO A 106 17.73 -15.13 -8.50
C PRO A 106 17.22 -15.90 -7.27
N VAL A 107 15.94 -16.26 -7.29
CA VAL A 107 15.19 -16.89 -6.19
C VAL A 107 15.94 -18.08 -5.56
N GLU A 108 16.54 -18.94 -6.38
CA GLU A 108 17.20 -20.17 -5.94
C GLU A 108 18.49 -19.90 -5.14
N LYS A 109 19.06 -18.69 -5.26
CA LYS A 109 20.20 -18.25 -4.44
C LYS A 109 19.76 -17.62 -3.12
N ILE A 110 18.57 -17.02 -3.08
CA ILE A 110 18.07 -16.27 -1.93
C ILE A 110 17.42 -17.18 -0.89
N ILE A 111 16.79 -18.27 -1.33
CA ILE A 111 16.11 -19.23 -0.44
C ILE A 111 17.08 -20.26 0.17
N LYS A 112 18.35 -20.28 -0.26
CA LYS A 112 19.39 -21.15 0.33
C LYS A 112 19.91 -20.61 1.65
#